data_AF-A0A3P6S878-F1
#
_entry.id   AF-A0A3P6S878-F1
#
_cell.length_a   1.000
_cell.length_b   1.000
_cell.length_c   1.000
_cell.angle_alpha   90.00
_cell.angle_beta   90.00
_cell.angle_gamma   90.00
#
_symmetry.space_group_name_H-M   'P 1'
#
loop_
_entity.id
_entity.type
_entity.pdbx_description
1 polymer ?
#
loop_
_entity_poly.entity_id
_entity_poly.type
_entity_poly.pdbx_seq_one_letter_code
_entity_poly.pdbx_strand_id
1 'polypeptide(L)'
;MIVEPTKVGEQVQQLGNKTECGLLGFVQRLGGDYATIRKKFPEESFEKVYTFNSSRKCMMTVIRLVENGVDVGYRVYCKGASEIILARCSYLIGSDGKPHLFSSERFKEIMATIISHMASN
;
A
#
# COMPACT_ATOMS: atom_id res chain seq x y z
N MET A 1 2.38 12.50 5.88
CA MET A 1 3.83 12.71 5.76
C MET A 1 4.44 12.64 7.14
N ILE A 2 5.57 11.96 7.27
CA ILE A 2 6.38 12.01 8.47
C ILE A 2 7.33 13.20 8.36
N VAL A 3 7.31 14.07 9.36
CA VAL A 3 8.14 15.27 9.43
C VAL A 3 9.05 15.15 10.64
N GLU A 4 10.36 15.22 10.41
CA GLU A 4 11.34 15.16 11.48
C GLU A 4 11.25 16.40 12.38
N PRO A 5 11.47 16.24 13.69
CA PRO A 5 11.46 17.36 14.61
C PRO A 5 12.61 18.32 14.30
N THR A 6 12.34 19.62 14.36
CA THR A 6 13.38 20.64 14.13
C THR A 6 14.12 21.04 15.40
N LYS A 7 13.60 20.65 16.58
CA LYS A 7 14.20 20.91 17.88
C LYS A 7 14.46 19.61 18.63
N VAL A 8 15.55 19.58 19.39
CA VAL A 8 15.91 18.45 20.26
C VAL A 8 14.82 18.27 21.32
N GLY A 9 14.28 17.04 21.42
CA GLY A 9 13.22 16.68 22.38
C GLY A 9 11.79 16.73 21.82
N GLU A 10 11.58 17.26 20.60
CA GLU A 10 10.28 17.20 19.95
C GLU A 10 10.01 15.82 19.35
N GLN A 11 8.74 15.42 19.31
CA GLN A 11 8.31 14.17 18.67
C GLN A 11 8.16 14.35 17.17
N VAL A 12 8.38 13.25 16.44
CA VAL A 12 8.13 13.16 15.01
C VAL A 12 6.67 13.53 14.70
N GLN A 13 6.46 14.47 13.78
CA GLN A 13 5.14 14.95 13.44
C GLN A 13 4.53 14.14 12.29
N GLN A 14 3.22 13.90 12.37
CA GLN A 14 2.44 13.19 11.35
C GLN A 14 1.41 14.13 10.73
N LEU A 15 1.62 14.51 9.47
CA LEU A 15 0.73 15.38 8.71
C LEU A 15 -0.12 14.56 7.74
N GLY A 16 -1.42 14.43 8.00
CA GLY A 16 -2.38 13.68 7.17
C GLY A 16 -3.04 12.52 7.92
N ASN A 17 -3.58 11.55 7.16
CA ASN A 17 -4.26 10.39 7.73
C ASN A 17 -3.29 9.56 8.59
N LYS A 18 -3.73 9.17 9.79
CA LYS A 18 -2.89 8.49 10.79
C LYS A 18 -2.42 7.11 10.34
N THR A 19 -3.27 6.33 9.68
CA THR A 19 -2.90 5.00 9.14
C THR A 19 -1.84 5.14 8.05
N GLU A 20 -2.00 6.11 7.15
CA GLU A 20 -1.03 6.35 6.09
C GLU A 20 0.30 6.86 6.63
N CYS A 21 0.27 7.74 7.63
CA CYS A 21 1.48 8.20 8.30
C CYS A 21 2.17 7.05 9.04
N GLY A 22 1.42 6.19 9.72
CA GLY A 22 1.95 4.97 10.36
C GLY A 22 2.71 4.09 9.37
N LEU A 23 2.14 3.85 8.17
CA LEU A 23 2.80 3.08 7.12
C LEU A 23 4.09 3.76 6.62
N LEU A 24 4.06 5.07 6.39
CA LEU A 24 5.26 5.81 5.95
C LEU A 24 6.37 5.78 7.01
N GLY A 25 6.02 5.93 8.29
CA GLY A 25 6.97 5.82 9.39
C GLY A 25 7.55 4.40 9.51
N PHE A 26 6.74 3.37 9.27
CA PHE A 26 7.21 1.99 9.22
C PHE A 26 8.24 1.77 8.09
N VAL A 27 7.98 2.28 6.88
CA VAL A 27 8.92 2.21 5.74
C VAL A 27 10.26 2.87 6.09
N GLN A 28 10.25 4.05 6.73
CA GLN A 28 11.47 4.72 7.17
C GLN A 28 12.26 3.89 8.19
N ARG A 29 11.58 3.25 9.15
CA ARG A 29 12.24 2.39 10.15
C ARG A 29 12.87 1.14 9.54
N LEU A 30 12.36 0.66 8.41
CA LEU A 30 12.97 -0.41 7.63
C LEU A 30 14.15 0.06 6.76
N GLY A 31 14.52 1.35 6.81
CA GLY A 31 15.59 1.95 6.01
C GLY A 31 15.16 2.41 4.62
N GLY A 32 13.85 2.43 4.33
CA GLY A 32 13.32 2.91 3.06
C GLY A 32 13.16 4.43 3.02
N ASP A 33 13.51 5.04 1.88
CA ASP A 33 13.29 6.48 1.64
C ASP A 33 12.13 6.70 0.66
N TYR A 34 10.93 6.92 1.20
CA TYR A 34 9.76 7.22 0.38
C TYR A 34 9.81 8.62 -0.27
N ALA A 35 10.64 9.55 0.23
CA ALA A 35 10.76 10.88 -0.36
C ALA A 35 11.46 10.81 -1.72
N THR A 36 12.50 9.97 -1.83
CA THR A 36 13.14 9.66 -3.12
C THR A 36 12.15 9.02 -4.10
N ILE A 37 11.33 8.07 -3.63
CA ILE A 37 10.28 7.45 -4.48
C ILE A 37 9.27 8.50 -4.97
N ARG A 38 8.80 9.40 -4.11
CA ARG A 38 7.85 10.47 -4.52
C ARG A 38 8.46 11.49 -5.47
N LYS A 39 9.74 11.82 -5.32
CA LYS A 39 10.44 12.68 -6.30
C LYS A 39 10.54 12.01 -7.66
N LYS A 40 10.76 10.69 -7.69
CA LYS A 40 10.81 9.89 -8.92
C LYS A 40 9.44 9.71 -9.58
N PHE A 41 8.38 9.64 -8.77
CA PHE A 41 6.99 9.47 -9.20
C PHE A 41 6.11 10.56 -8.57
N PRO A 42 6.20 11.80 -9.07
CA PRO A 42 5.47 12.92 -8.49
C PRO A 42 3.98 12.82 -8.81
N GLU A 43 3.13 13.53 -8.07
CA GLU A 43 1.67 13.35 -8.13
C GLU A 43 1.08 13.67 -9.51
N GLU A 44 1.67 14.63 -10.22
CA GLU A 44 1.33 14.99 -11.60
C GLU A 44 1.64 13.88 -12.62
N SER A 45 2.47 12.90 -12.26
CA SER A 45 2.74 11.73 -13.11
C SER A 45 1.68 10.62 -12.97
N PHE A 46 0.75 10.75 -12.03
CA PHE A 46 -0.31 9.77 -11.84
C PHE A 46 -1.41 9.97 -12.87
N GLU A 47 -1.80 8.88 -13.53
CA GLU A 47 -2.85 8.87 -14.54
C GLU A 47 -4.23 9.08 -13.90
N LYS A 48 -4.45 8.44 -12.73
CA LYS A 48 -5.67 8.61 -11.97
C LYS A 48 -5.48 8.28 -10.50
N VAL A 49 -6.05 9.10 -9.63
CA VAL A 49 -6.19 8.77 -8.20
C VAL A 49 -7.66 8.62 -7.87
N TYR A 50 -8.03 7.45 -7.37
CA TYR A 50 -9.32 7.20 -6.75
C TYR A 50 -9.16 7.27 -5.24
N THR A 51 -9.56 8.39 -4.66
CA THR A 51 -9.55 8.60 -3.21
C THR A 51 -10.41 7.56 -2.50
N PHE A 52 -10.18 7.39 -1.19
CA PHE A 52 -10.95 6.45 -0.39
C PHE A 52 -12.46 6.73 -0.50
N ASN A 53 -13.23 5.67 -0.71
CA ASN A 53 -14.67 5.74 -0.79
C ASN A 53 -15.25 4.65 0.13
N SER A 54 -16.23 5.01 0.95
CA SER A 54 -16.81 4.12 1.97
C SER A 54 -17.56 2.92 1.40
N SER A 55 -18.17 3.03 0.22
CA SER A 55 -18.82 1.90 -0.45
C SER A 55 -17.80 0.94 -1.05
N ARG A 56 -16.71 1.48 -1.62
CA ARG A 56 -15.62 0.68 -2.20
C ARG A 56 -14.64 0.14 -1.15
N LYS A 57 -14.55 0.80 0.01
CA LYS A 57 -13.61 0.53 1.12
C LYS A 57 -12.13 0.45 0.69
N CYS A 58 -11.75 1.14 -0.39
CA CYS A 58 -10.37 1.23 -0.84
C CYS A 58 -10.03 2.54 -1.56
N MET A 59 -8.74 2.86 -1.57
CA MET A 59 -8.10 3.90 -2.37
C MET A 59 -7.25 3.23 -3.46
N MET A 60 -7.19 3.83 -4.65
CA MET A 60 -6.41 3.32 -5.77
C MET A 60 -5.62 4.43 -6.46
N THR A 61 -4.42 4.10 -6.93
CA THR A 61 -3.59 4.99 -7.75
C THR A 61 -3.21 4.25 -9.02
N VAL A 62 -3.49 4.86 -10.16
CA VAL A 62 -3.14 4.36 -11.49
C VAL A 62 -1.90 5.11 -11.96
N ILE A 63 -0.88 4.37 -12.35
CA ILE A 63 0.32 4.91 -12.98
C ILE A 63 0.48 4.33 -14.38
N ARG A 64 1.12 5.09 -15.26
CA ARG A 64 1.61 4.57 -16.54
C ARG A 64 2.81 3.67 -16.29
N LEU A 65 2.86 2.53 -16.96
CA LEU A 65 3.94 1.57 -16.86
C LEU A 65 4.79 1.65 -18.14
N VAL A 66 6.00 2.17 -17.99
CA VAL A 66 6.98 2.28 -19.08
C VAL A 66 8.15 1.35 -18.76
N GLU A 67 8.39 0.38 -19.64
CA GLU A 67 9.47 -0.59 -19.53
C GLU A 67 10.41 -0.43 -20.72
N ASN A 68 11.70 -0.19 -20.46
CA ASN A 68 12.73 0.05 -21.49
C ASN A 68 12.35 1.16 -22.51
N GLY A 69 11.65 2.20 -22.05
CA GLY A 69 11.19 3.32 -22.88
C GLY A 69 9.90 3.04 -23.66
N VAL A 70 9.32 1.84 -23.55
CA VAL A 70 8.07 1.46 -24.21
C VAL A 70 6.92 1.51 -23.22
N ASP A 71 5.81 2.12 -23.63
CA ASP A 71 4.56 2.06 -22.88
C ASP A 71 3.97 0.65 -22.95
N VAL A 72 3.89 -0.02 -21.80
CA VAL A 72 3.33 -1.37 -21.68
C VAL A 72 1.97 -1.35 -20.97
N GLY A 73 1.38 -0.17 -20.76
CA GLY A 73 0.05 0.02 -20.23
C GLY A 73 0.06 0.68 -18.85
N TYR A 74 -0.80 0.20 -17.95
CA TYR A 74 -1.05 0.83 -16.66
C TYR A 74 -0.87 -0.14 -15.50
N ARG A 75 -0.43 0.38 -14.36
CA ARG A 75 -0.40 -0.34 -13.09
C ARG A 75 -1.30 0.33 -12.07
N VAL A 76 -2.16 -0.45 -11.44
CA VAL A 76 -3.06 0.00 -10.38
C VAL A 76 -2.53 -0.48 -9.03
N TYR A 77 -2.19 0.46 -8.15
CA TYR A 77 -1.94 0.18 -6.74
C TYR A 77 -3.22 0.38 -5.94
N CYS A 78 -3.47 -0.47 -4.96
CA CYS A 78 -4.67 -0.43 -4.14
C CYS A 78 -4.33 -0.64 -2.66
N LYS A 79 -5.00 0.11 -1.78
CA LYS A 79 -4.99 -0.12 -0.33
C LYS A 79 -6.40 0.03 0.23
N GLY A 80 -6.76 -0.79 1.19
CA GLY A 80 -8.11 -0.82 1.76
C GLY A 80 -8.26 -1.91 2.81
N ALA A 81 -9.50 -2.17 3.21
CA ALA A 81 -9.82 -3.24 4.15
C ALA A 81 -9.38 -4.61 3.59
N SER A 82 -8.72 -5.42 4.43
CA SER A 82 -8.08 -6.68 4.03
C SER A 82 -9.03 -7.64 3.32
N GLU A 83 -10.24 -7.80 3.84
CA GLU A 83 -11.28 -8.68 3.29
C GLU A 83 -11.76 -8.22 1.91
N ILE A 84 -11.76 -6.91 1.66
CA ILE A 84 -12.20 -6.32 0.38
C ILE A 84 -11.12 -6.46 -0.68
N ILE A 85 -9.85 -6.25 -0.29
CA ILE A 85 -8.73 -6.36 -1.22
C ILE A 85 -8.48 -7.83 -1.57
N LEU A 86 -8.37 -8.70 -0.56
CA LEU A 86 -8.06 -10.12 -0.77
C LEU A 86 -9.15 -10.83 -1.58
N ALA A 87 -10.43 -10.47 -1.41
CA ALA A 87 -11.53 -11.03 -2.23
C ALA A 87 -11.40 -10.73 -3.74
N ARG A 88 -10.54 -9.79 -4.14
CA ARG A 88 -10.26 -9.43 -5.54
C ARG A 88 -8.91 -9.95 -6.04
N CYS A 89 -8.13 -10.62 -5.19
CA CYS A 89 -6.82 -11.15 -5.54
C CYS A 89 -6.95 -12.56 -6.14
N SER A 90 -6.18 -12.86 -7.17
CA SER A 90 -6.06 -14.22 -7.74
C SER A 90 -4.74 -14.88 -7.40
N TYR A 91 -3.76 -14.13 -6.89
CA TYR A 91 -2.42 -14.62 -6.56
C TYR A 91 -1.88 -13.99 -5.28
N LEU A 92 -0.97 -14.70 -4.61
CA LEU A 92 -0.13 -14.21 -3.52
C LEU A 92 1.35 -14.40 -3.88
N ILE A 93 2.20 -13.48 -3.45
CA ILE A 93 3.65 -13.64 -3.57
C ILE A 93 4.14 -14.51 -2.41
N GLY A 94 4.76 -15.65 -2.74
CA GLY A 94 5.33 -16.58 -1.77
C GLY A 94 6.67 -16.11 -1.22
N SER A 95 7.18 -16.82 -0.21
CA SER A 95 8.52 -16.58 0.34
C SER A 95 9.64 -16.83 -0.66
N ASP A 96 9.36 -17.57 -1.73
CA ASP A 96 10.22 -17.77 -2.89
C ASP A 96 10.21 -16.59 -3.88
N GLY A 97 9.44 -15.53 -3.59
CA GLY A 97 9.30 -14.35 -4.43
C GLY A 97 8.46 -14.57 -5.69
N LYS A 98 7.75 -15.70 -5.80
CA LYS A 98 6.95 -16.05 -6.99
C LYS A 98 5.44 -15.92 -6.72
N PRO A 99 4.62 -15.66 -7.76
CA PRO A 99 3.18 -15.70 -7.62
C PRO A 99 2.68 -17.14 -7.49
N HIS A 100 1.88 -17.39 -6.44
CA HIS A 100 1.15 -18.63 -6.20
C HIS A 100 -0.34 -18.37 -6.31
N LEU A 101 -1.10 -19.34 -6.84
CA LEU A 101 -2.55 -19.22 -6.98
C LEU A 101 -3.19 -18.99 -5.61
N PHE A 102 -4.06 -17.98 -5.53
CA PHE A 102 -4.81 -17.67 -4.33
C PHE A 102 -6.22 -18.22 -4.43
N SER A 103 -6.43 -19.43 -3.90
CA SER A 103 -7.73 -20.11 -3.97
C SER A 103 -8.72 -19.58 -2.93
N SER A 104 -10.00 -19.86 -3.15
CA SER A 104 -11.09 -19.54 -2.22
C SER A 104 -10.91 -20.20 -0.84
N GLU A 105 -10.34 -21.40 -0.80
CA GLU A 105 -10.01 -22.12 0.44
C GLU A 105 -8.90 -21.39 1.19
N ARG A 106 -7.84 -20.98 0.49
CA ARG A 106 -6.75 -20.21 1.09
C ARG A 106 -7.21 -18.85 1.58
N PHE A 107 -8.13 -18.20 0.87
CA PHE A 107 -8.78 -16.96 1.32
C PHE A 107 -9.53 -17.17 2.65
N LYS A 108 -10.39 -18.20 2.74
CA LYS A 108 -11.14 -18.52 3.97
C LYS A 108 -10.22 -18.82 5.14
N GLU A 109 -9.16 -19.59 4.90
CA GLU A 109 -8.16 -19.93 5.91
C GLU A 109 -7.45 -18.68 6.45
N ILE A 110 -6.91 -17.81 5.58
CA ILE A 110 -6.22 -16.59 5.97
C ILE A 110 -7.16 -15.63 6.73
N MET A 111 -8.41 -15.52 6.28
CA MET A 111 -9.41 -14.68 6.95
C MET A 111 -9.67 -15.15 8.39
N ALA A 112 -9.86 -16.46 8.58
CA ALA A 112 -10.18 -17.03 9.89
C ALA A 112 -8.98 -17.05 10.85
N THR A 113 -7.78 -17.36 10.35
CA THR A 113 -6.62 -17.68 11.20
C THR A 113 -5.63 -16.53 11.37
N ILE A 114 -5.57 -15.58 10.42
CA ILE A 114 -4.61 -14.47 10.43
C ILE A 114 -5.34 -13.15 10.59
N ILE A 115 -6.25 -12.81 9.67
CA ILE A 115 -6.87 -11.48 9.65
C ILE A 115 -7.74 -11.26 10.88
N SER A 116 -8.58 -12.24 11.24
CA SER A 116 -9.44 -12.12 12.43
C SER A 116 -8.62 -11.91 13.71
N HIS A 117 -7.52 -12.64 13.89
CA HIS A 117 -6.67 -12.52 15.08
C HIS A 117 -5.92 -11.18 15.15
N MET A 118 -5.43 -10.69 14.00
CA MET A 118 -4.75 -9.39 13.94
C MET A 118 -5.70 -8.21 14.17
N ALA A 119 -6.98 -8.35 13.80
CA ALA A 119 -8.00 -7.33 13.97
C ALA A 119 -8.68 -7.32 15.35
N SER A 120 -8.58 -8.42 16.10
CA SER A 120 -9.19 -8.55 17.44
C SER A 120 -8.30 -8.11 18.61
N ASN A 121 -7.07 -7.67 18.33
CA ASN A 121 -6.14 -7.09 19.31
C ASN A 121 -6.28 -5.57 19.39
#